data_AF-A0A2D8JYR8-F1
#
_entry.id   AF-A0A2D8JYR8-F1
#
_cell.length_a   1.000
_cell.length_b   1.000
_cell.length_c   1.000
_cell.angle_alpha   90.00
_cell.angle_beta   90.00
_cell.angle_gamma   90.00
#
_symmetry.space_group_name_H-M   'P 1'
#
loop_
_entity.id
_entity.type
_entity.pdbx_description
1 polymer ?
#
loop_
_entity_poly.entity_id
_entity_poly.type
_entity_poly.pdbx_seq_one_letter_code
_entity_poly.pdbx_strand_id
1 'polypeptide(L)'
;MADPRSAAATLEGFAAALLGPPAETAPDGVSNPFGGPAVKRFGVYRNNVAVGLKGALADIFPVTRDLVGERFFSAMAGDYIAREPPRTPVIAEYGHGFADFIATFEPAENLFFLSDIARLERAWLDAYHAEDADPLSPDELQTLSPDGLMAAALVPHPATRLRRFDSAAVSIFLRARNGTGLRDFDPSPAETALVTRPHYDVAVLSLDDGQAVFFGKLIEGMPICEAAEAATALDPAFDLGAAFSILITSGAFTRLSAARE
;
A
#
# COMPACT_ATOMS: atom_id res chain seq x y z
N MET A 1 18.03 39.14 -26.36
CA MET A 1 18.47 37.75 -26.10
C MET A 1 18.00 37.43 -24.69
N ALA A 2 16.93 36.65 -24.55
CA ALA A 2 16.34 36.35 -23.24
C ALA A 2 17.33 35.50 -22.42
N ASP A 3 17.43 35.76 -21.11
CA ASP A 3 18.28 34.99 -20.19
C ASP A 3 17.82 33.52 -20.22
N PRO A 4 18.69 32.54 -20.55
CA PRO A 4 18.35 31.12 -20.52
C PRO A 4 18.00 30.60 -19.12
N ARG A 5 18.03 31.46 -18.08
CA ARG A 5 17.62 31.19 -16.69
C ARG A 5 16.37 31.95 -16.26
N SER A 6 15.52 32.41 -17.19
CA SER A 6 14.21 32.95 -16.81
C SER A 6 13.38 31.88 -16.06
N ALA A 7 12.47 32.28 -15.18
CA ALA A 7 11.78 31.39 -14.23
C ALA A 7 10.99 30.20 -14.85
N ALA A 8 10.81 30.15 -16.18
CA ALA A 8 10.23 29.03 -16.92
C ALA A 8 11.27 28.01 -17.46
N ALA A 9 12.56 28.35 -17.38
CA ALA A 9 13.72 27.47 -17.57
C ALA A 9 14.16 26.83 -16.24
N THR A 10 13.20 26.54 -15.37
CA THR A 10 13.37 25.73 -14.16
C THR A 10 12.94 24.30 -14.46
N LEU A 11 13.52 23.32 -13.74
CA LEU A 11 13.05 21.93 -13.75
C LEU A 11 11.54 21.83 -13.53
N GLU A 12 10.95 22.77 -12.79
CA GLU A 12 9.51 22.89 -12.56
C GLU A 12 8.72 23.19 -13.84
N GLY A 13 9.16 24.16 -14.66
CA GLY A 13 8.50 24.47 -15.93
C GLY A 13 8.56 23.30 -16.92
N PHE A 14 9.70 22.59 -16.95
CA PHE A 14 9.85 21.36 -17.72
C PHE A 14 8.91 20.26 -17.22
N ALA A 15 8.87 20.00 -15.90
CA ALA A 15 8.03 18.97 -15.30
C ALA A 15 6.52 19.24 -15.53
N ALA A 16 6.08 20.50 -15.37
CA ALA A 16 4.71 20.89 -15.65
C ALA A 16 4.32 20.63 -17.12
N ALA A 17 5.22 20.92 -18.05
CA ALA A 17 4.99 20.67 -19.48
C ALA A 17 4.94 19.18 -19.85
N LEU A 18 5.47 18.28 -19.01
CA LEU A 18 5.35 16.83 -19.22
C LEU A 18 3.94 16.32 -18.92
N LEU A 19 3.29 16.88 -17.91
CA LEU A 19 2.02 16.38 -17.39
C LEU A 19 0.82 17.21 -17.85
N GLY A 20 1.06 18.43 -18.33
CA GLY A 20 0.05 19.29 -18.94
C GLY A 20 -0.38 18.86 -20.35
N PRO A 21 -1.41 19.50 -20.93
CA PRO A 21 -1.86 19.24 -22.29
C PRO A 21 -0.75 19.48 -23.32
N PRO A 22 -0.75 18.77 -24.47
CA PRO A 22 0.29 18.92 -25.47
C PRO A 22 0.31 20.36 -26.01
N ALA A 23 1.47 21.01 -25.91
CA ALA A 23 1.71 22.34 -26.45
C ALA A 23 2.28 22.27 -27.88
N GLU A 24 2.02 23.31 -28.68
CA GLU A 24 2.54 23.44 -30.05
C GLU A 24 4.06 23.68 -30.10
N THR A 25 4.65 24.12 -28.99
CA THR A 25 6.09 24.41 -28.86
C THR A 25 6.71 23.63 -27.70
N ALA A 26 8.00 23.35 -27.81
CA ALA A 26 8.76 22.75 -26.71
C ALA A 26 8.99 23.81 -25.62
N PRO A 27 9.13 23.41 -24.34
CA PRO A 27 9.44 24.33 -23.26
C PRO A 27 10.71 25.14 -23.55
N ASP A 28 10.77 26.36 -23.02
CA ASP A 28 11.95 27.21 -23.14
C ASP A 28 13.20 26.49 -22.61
N GLY A 29 14.31 26.59 -23.36
CA GLY A 29 15.55 25.87 -23.06
C GLY A 29 15.62 24.43 -23.62
N VAL A 30 14.52 23.87 -24.13
CA VAL A 30 14.49 22.55 -24.78
C VAL A 30 14.67 22.70 -26.29
N SER A 31 15.93 22.72 -26.73
CA SER A 31 16.29 22.94 -28.14
C SER A 31 16.81 21.69 -28.84
N ASN A 32 16.64 21.66 -30.16
CA ASN A 32 17.24 20.64 -31.03
C ASN A 32 18.73 20.97 -31.27
N PRO A 33 19.52 20.06 -31.87
CA PRO A 33 20.95 20.29 -32.14
C PRO A 33 21.27 21.50 -33.03
N PHE A 34 20.28 22.06 -33.71
CA PHE A 34 20.40 23.23 -34.58
C PHE A 34 19.88 24.53 -33.92
N GLY A 35 19.57 24.51 -32.62
CA GLY A 35 19.13 25.68 -31.86
C GLY A 35 17.65 26.05 -32.01
N GLY A 36 16.85 25.26 -32.73
CA GLY A 36 15.39 25.46 -32.82
C GLY A 36 14.61 24.67 -31.75
N PRO A 37 13.29 24.88 -31.59
CA PRO A 37 12.47 24.15 -30.62
C PRO A 37 12.47 22.62 -30.88
N ALA A 38 12.62 21.80 -29.84
CA ALA A 38 12.67 20.34 -29.98
C ALA A 38 11.29 19.66 -29.86
N VAL A 39 10.23 20.25 -30.45
CA VAL A 39 8.82 19.85 -30.26
C VAL A 39 8.59 18.33 -30.39
N LYS A 40 9.07 17.72 -31.47
CA LYS A 40 8.89 16.28 -31.71
C LYS A 40 9.58 15.41 -30.65
N ARG A 41 10.82 15.74 -30.26
CA ARG A 41 11.58 14.95 -29.27
C ARG A 41 11.00 15.13 -27.87
N PHE A 42 10.59 16.34 -27.53
CA PHE A 42 9.87 16.62 -26.29
C PHE A 42 8.56 15.84 -26.21
N GLY A 43 7.78 15.81 -27.29
CA GLY A 43 6.55 15.01 -27.38
C GLY A 43 6.77 13.51 -27.16
N VAL A 44 7.85 12.94 -27.72
CA VAL A 44 8.24 11.53 -27.47
C VAL A 44 8.57 11.32 -25.99
N TYR A 45 9.38 12.20 -25.39
CA TYR A 45 9.74 12.10 -23.99
C TYR A 45 8.52 12.21 -23.07
N ARG A 46 7.62 13.16 -23.35
CA ARG A 46 6.33 13.32 -22.66
C ARG A 46 5.50 12.03 -22.68
N ASN A 47 5.37 11.42 -23.85
CA ASN A 47 4.62 10.17 -24.01
C ASN A 47 5.27 9.04 -23.21
N ASN A 48 6.60 8.94 -23.21
CA ASN A 48 7.31 7.93 -22.43
C ASN A 48 7.09 8.11 -20.91
N VAL A 49 7.06 9.36 -20.42
CA VAL A 49 6.73 9.65 -19.02
C VAL A 49 5.32 9.16 -18.68
N ALA A 50 4.32 9.52 -19.50
CA ALA A 50 2.95 9.10 -19.27
C ALA A 50 2.80 7.56 -19.31
N VAL A 51 3.42 6.89 -20.29
CA VAL A 51 3.42 5.42 -20.38
C VAL A 51 4.13 4.80 -19.18
N GLY A 52 5.28 5.33 -18.77
CA GLY A 52 6.05 4.84 -17.63
C GLY A 52 5.29 4.96 -16.30
N LEU A 53 4.62 6.09 -16.07
CA LEU A 53 3.82 6.30 -14.85
C LEU A 53 2.59 5.38 -14.80
N LYS A 54 1.92 5.15 -15.94
CA LYS A 54 0.84 4.16 -16.01
C LYS A 54 1.34 2.75 -15.77
N GLY A 55 2.50 2.40 -16.33
CA GLY A 55 3.17 1.11 -16.09
C GLY A 55 3.52 0.92 -14.62
N ALA A 56 4.09 1.94 -13.99
CA ALA A 56 4.39 1.91 -12.56
C ALA A 56 3.13 1.67 -11.71
N LEU A 57 2.04 2.39 -11.97
CA LEU A 57 0.77 2.13 -11.27
C LEU A 57 0.26 0.71 -11.53
N ALA A 58 0.40 0.18 -12.75
CA ALA A 58 0.01 -1.19 -13.07
C ALA A 58 0.85 -2.24 -12.34
N ASP A 59 2.13 -1.97 -12.08
CA ASP A 59 3.02 -2.83 -11.32
C ASP A 59 2.77 -2.74 -9.80
N ILE A 60 2.35 -1.57 -9.31
CA ILE A 60 1.99 -1.34 -7.91
C ILE A 60 0.60 -1.92 -7.58
N PHE A 61 -0.33 -1.87 -8.53
CA PHE A 61 -1.74 -2.27 -8.35
C PHE A 61 -2.19 -3.38 -9.33
N PRO A 62 -1.48 -4.53 -9.41
CA PRO A 62 -1.77 -5.58 -10.39
C PRO A 62 -3.16 -6.21 -10.24
N VAL A 63 -3.64 -6.48 -9.02
CA VAL A 63 -4.98 -7.02 -8.78
C VAL A 63 -6.04 -6.01 -9.18
N THR A 64 -5.88 -4.74 -8.80
CA THR A 64 -6.78 -3.66 -9.23
C THR A 64 -6.85 -3.60 -10.76
N ARG A 65 -5.71 -3.66 -11.46
CA ARG A 65 -5.64 -3.69 -12.93
C ARG A 65 -6.35 -4.90 -13.51
N ASP A 66 -6.10 -6.08 -12.97
CA ASP A 66 -6.64 -7.32 -13.52
C ASP A 66 -8.16 -7.40 -13.37
N LEU A 67 -8.73 -6.82 -12.30
CA LEU A 67 -10.17 -6.76 -12.05
C LEU A 67 -10.93 -5.88 -13.04
N VAL A 68 -10.37 -4.72 -13.38
CA VAL A 68 -11.03 -3.75 -14.28
C VAL A 68 -10.59 -3.91 -15.75
N GLY A 69 -9.51 -4.65 -15.97
CA GLY A 69 -8.87 -4.81 -17.27
C GLY A 69 -7.96 -3.64 -17.65
N GLU A 70 -6.95 -3.94 -18.46
CA GLU A 70 -5.87 -3.03 -18.84
C GLU A 70 -6.37 -1.68 -19.39
N ARG A 71 -7.38 -1.71 -20.27
CA ARG A 71 -7.89 -0.49 -20.91
C ARG A 71 -8.54 0.46 -19.91
N PHE A 72 -9.38 -0.06 -19.01
CA PHE A 72 -10.03 0.76 -17.99
C PHE A 72 -9.01 1.28 -16.99
N PHE A 73 -8.11 0.40 -16.53
CA PHE A 73 -7.03 0.77 -15.62
C PHE A 73 -6.15 1.89 -16.20
N SER A 74 -5.74 1.76 -17.47
CA SER A 74 -4.90 2.76 -18.15
C SER A 74 -5.59 4.13 -18.31
N ALA A 75 -6.92 4.15 -18.46
CA ALA A 75 -7.69 5.39 -18.47
C ALA A 75 -7.74 6.02 -17.07
N MET A 76 -8.15 5.24 -16.07
CA MET A 76 -8.22 5.64 -14.66
C MET A 76 -6.87 6.15 -14.12
N ALA A 77 -5.78 5.42 -14.42
CA ALA A 77 -4.43 5.83 -14.08
C ALA A 77 -4.02 7.14 -14.77
N GLY A 78 -4.46 7.38 -16.01
CA GLY A 78 -4.22 8.65 -16.70
C GLY A 78 -4.85 9.84 -15.98
N ASP A 79 -6.09 9.69 -15.54
CA ASP A 79 -6.81 10.72 -14.79
C ASP A 79 -6.18 10.96 -13.40
N TYR A 80 -5.72 9.89 -12.74
CA TYR A 80 -4.97 10.00 -11.50
C TYR A 80 -3.65 10.77 -11.69
N ILE A 81 -2.84 10.41 -12.69
CA ILE A 81 -1.54 11.06 -12.97
C ILE A 81 -1.69 12.56 -13.22
N ALA A 82 -2.77 12.96 -13.91
CA ALA A 82 -3.05 14.37 -14.17
C ALA A 82 -3.41 15.16 -12.89
N ARG A 83 -4.03 14.50 -11.90
CA ARG A 83 -4.45 15.12 -10.63
C ARG A 83 -3.35 15.05 -9.56
N GLU A 84 -2.67 13.92 -9.48
CA GLU A 84 -1.64 13.61 -8.49
C GLU A 84 -0.35 13.17 -9.19
N PRO A 85 0.48 14.13 -9.63
CA PRO A 85 1.78 13.83 -10.19
C PRO A 85 2.74 13.30 -9.10
N PRO A 86 3.74 12.49 -9.47
CA PRO A 86 4.77 12.04 -8.53
C PRO A 86 5.49 13.22 -7.86
N ARG A 87 5.73 13.11 -6.56
CA ARG A 87 6.43 14.14 -5.74
C ARG A 87 7.89 13.80 -5.44
N THR A 88 8.31 12.61 -5.84
CA THR A 88 9.57 11.95 -5.50
C THR A 88 10.05 11.18 -6.72
N PRO A 89 11.37 11.08 -6.97
CA PRO A 89 11.92 10.25 -8.03
C PRO A 89 11.82 8.74 -7.71
N VAL A 90 11.45 8.36 -6.48
CA VAL A 90 11.31 6.96 -6.06
C VAL A 90 9.95 6.43 -6.51
N ILE A 91 9.93 5.68 -7.62
CA ILE A 91 8.67 5.23 -8.23
C ILE A 91 7.84 4.32 -7.31
N ALA A 92 8.49 3.57 -6.42
CA ALA A 92 7.83 2.74 -5.42
C ALA A 92 7.01 3.54 -4.39
N GLU A 93 7.31 4.83 -4.20
CA GLU A 93 6.53 5.75 -3.34
C GLU A 93 5.33 6.37 -4.10
N TYR A 94 5.18 6.10 -5.40
CA TYR A 94 4.07 6.65 -6.17
C TYR A 94 2.75 5.88 -5.91
N GLY A 95 1.62 6.56 -6.07
CA GLY A 95 0.29 5.94 -5.97
C GLY A 95 -0.31 5.85 -4.56
N HIS A 96 0.28 6.46 -3.52
CA HIS A 96 -0.32 6.47 -2.17
C HIS A 96 -1.76 7.02 -2.15
N GLY A 97 -2.07 8.03 -2.97
CA GLY A 97 -3.42 8.58 -3.10
C GLY A 97 -4.32 7.86 -4.11
N PHE A 98 -3.83 6.80 -4.77
CA PHE A 98 -4.58 6.15 -5.85
C PHE A 98 -5.86 5.48 -5.34
N ALA A 99 -5.81 4.86 -4.16
CA ALA A 99 -7.01 4.26 -3.56
C ALA A 99 -8.08 5.30 -3.19
N ASP A 100 -7.66 6.45 -2.64
CA ASP A 100 -8.58 7.56 -2.34
C ASP A 100 -9.16 8.16 -3.63
N PHE A 101 -8.35 8.26 -4.67
CA PHE A 101 -8.82 8.65 -6.00
C PHE A 101 -9.88 7.67 -6.54
N ILE A 102 -9.62 6.36 -6.49
CA ILE A 102 -10.57 5.32 -6.92
C ILE A 102 -11.90 5.44 -6.17
N ALA A 103 -11.86 5.69 -4.87
CA ALA A 103 -13.07 5.84 -4.05
C ALA A 103 -13.98 7.01 -4.49
N THR A 104 -13.43 7.97 -5.24
CA THR A 104 -14.16 9.12 -5.80
C THR A 104 -14.31 9.08 -7.32
N PHE A 105 -13.84 8.01 -7.97
CA PHE A 105 -13.84 7.88 -9.42
C PHE A 105 -15.19 7.33 -9.91
N GLU A 106 -16.08 8.22 -10.34
CA GLU A 106 -17.45 7.90 -10.79
C GLU A 106 -17.53 6.67 -11.73
N PRO A 107 -16.66 6.48 -12.74
CA PRO A 107 -16.74 5.30 -13.60
C PRO A 107 -16.53 3.95 -12.89
N ALA A 108 -15.97 3.95 -11.67
CA ALA A 108 -15.75 2.77 -10.84
C ALA A 108 -16.72 2.66 -9.64
N GLU A 109 -17.76 3.50 -9.55
CA GLU A 109 -18.69 3.54 -8.41
C GLU A 109 -19.34 2.18 -8.09
N ASN A 110 -19.68 1.40 -9.12
CA ASN A 110 -20.26 0.06 -8.95
C ASN A 110 -19.26 -1.00 -8.44
N LEU A 111 -17.97 -0.65 -8.34
CA LEU A 111 -16.89 -1.49 -7.83
C LEU A 111 -16.40 -0.93 -6.49
N PHE A 112 -17.30 -0.77 -5.52
CA PHE A 112 -17.01 -0.16 -4.22
C PHE A 112 -15.76 -0.75 -3.52
N PHE A 113 -15.54 -2.06 -3.68
CA PHE A 113 -14.41 -2.80 -3.11
C PHE A 113 -13.05 -2.54 -3.81
N LEU A 114 -13.04 -1.91 -4.99
CA LEU A 114 -11.81 -1.68 -5.76
C LEU A 114 -10.83 -0.76 -5.02
N SER A 115 -11.35 0.24 -4.32
CA SER A 115 -10.53 1.15 -3.52
C SER A 115 -9.85 0.42 -2.35
N ASP A 116 -10.56 -0.49 -1.67
CA ASP A 116 -10.01 -1.31 -0.59
C ASP A 116 -8.92 -2.26 -1.08
N ILE A 117 -9.09 -2.84 -2.27
CA ILE A 117 -8.03 -3.66 -2.90
C ILE A 117 -6.80 -2.81 -3.17
N ALA A 118 -6.95 -1.62 -3.75
CA ALA A 118 -5.83 -0.72 -3.98
C ALA A 118 -5.13 -0.32 -2.65
N ARG A 119 -5.88 -0.11 -1.56
CA ARG A 119 -5.30 0.11 -0.23
C ARG A 119 -4.49 -1.08 0.27
N LEU A 120 -5.00 -2.30 0.04
CA LEU A 120 -4.30 -3.53 0.42
C LEU A 120 -3.01 -3.73 -0.39
N GLU A 121 -3.05 -3.49 -1.70
CA GLU A 121 -1.86 -3.54 -2.56
C GLU A 121 -0.82 -2.50 -2.15
N ARG A 122 -1.25 -1.28 -1.79
CA ARG A 122 -0.36 -0.25 -1.25
C ARG A 122 0.25 -0.68 0.09
N ALA A 123 -0.55 -1.25 1.00
CA ALA A 123 -0.04 -1.77 2.27
C ALA A 123 0.95 -2.92 2.07
N TRP A 124 0.73 -3.77 1.06
CA TRP A 124 1.65 -4.84 0.67
C TRP A 124 2.99 -4.26 0.20
N LEU A 125 2.97 -3.26 -0.69
CA LEU A 125 4.20 -2.62 -1.18
C LEU A 125 4.94 -1.83 -0.11
N ASP A 126 4.20 -1.16 0.79
CA ASP A 126 4.77 -0.48 1.95
C ASP A 126 5.49 -1.46 2.88
N ALA A 127 4.90 -2.64 3.11
CA ALA A 127 5.54 -3.71 3.87
C ALA A 127 6.78 -4.27 3.14
N TYR A 128 6.73 -4.36 1.81
CA TYR A 128 7.86 -4.82 0.99
C TYR A 128 9.07 -3.90 1.09
N HIS A 129 8.86 -2.58 1.21
CA HIS A 129 9.93 -1.58 1.30
C HIS A 129 10.21 -1.09 2.73
N ALA A 130 9.56 -1.64 3.74
CA ALA A 130 9.82 -1.28 5.13
C ALA A 130 11.25 -1.64 5.57
N GLU A 131 11.70 -1.02 6.67
CA GLU A 131 12.98 -1.35 7.29
C GLU A 131 13.06 -2.84 7.64
N ASP A 132 14.23 -3.44 7.40
CA ASP A 132 14.50 -4.83 7.75
C ASP A 132 14.66 -4.96 9.27
N ALA A 133 13.96 -5.92 9.85
CA ALA A 133 14.14 -6.31 11.24
C ALA A 133 13.95 -7.83 11.37
N ASP A 134 14.59 -8.43 12.37
CA ASP A 134 14.35 -9.83 12.67
C ASP A 134 12.99 -9.97 13.38
N PRO A 135 12.19 -11.00 13.03
CA PRO A 135 10.96 -11.28 13.75
C PRO A 135 11.27 -11.77 15.17
N LEU A 136 10.33 -11.55 16.08
CA LEU A 136 10.39 -11.98 17.47
C LEU A 136 10.67 -13.48 17.55
N SER A 137 11.73 -13.85 18.26
CA SER A 137 12.07 -15.25 18.46
C SER A 137 11.05 -15.92 19.40
N PRO A 138 10.48 -17.08 19.04
CA PRO A 138 9.62 -17.85 19.95
C PRO A 138 10.35 -18.24 21.24
N ASP A 139 11.68 -18.35 21.21
CA ASP A 139 12.47 -18.69 22.39
C ASP A 139 12.47 -17.56 23.42
N GLU A 140 12.40 -16.29 23.01
CA GLU A 140 12.31 -15.16 23.95
C GLU A 140 11.06 -15.26 24.81
N LEU A 141 9.92 -15.63 24.20
CA LEU A 141 8.65 -15.77 24.92
C LEU A 141 8.64 -16.98 25.86
N GLN A 142 9.35 -18.06 25.52
CA GLN A 142 9.47 -19.25 26.36
C GLN A 142 10.29 -19.01 27.63
N THR A 143 11.12 -17.96 27.68
CA THR A 143 11.87 -17.61 28.89
C THR A 143 11.02 -16.92 29.96
N LEU A 144 9.84 -16.42 29.58
CA LEU A 144 8.94 -15.71 30.49
C LEU A 144 8.10 -16.70 31.31
N SER A 145 7.78 -16.32 32.55
CA SER A 145 6.69 -16.97 33.29
C SER A 145 5.34 -16.69 32.60
N PRO A 146 4.30 -17.49 32.86
CA PRO A 146 2.97 -17.22 32.31
C PRO A 146 2.46 -15.79 32.60
N ASP A 147 2.64 -15.30 33.84
CA ASP A 147 2.25 -13.94 34.22
C ASP A 147 3.14 -12.89 33.52
N GLY A 148 4.43 -13.17 33.38
CA GLY A 148 5.37 -12.30 32.68
C GLY A 148 5.08 -12.19 31.19
N LEU A 149 4.65 -13.29 30.56
CA LEU A 149 4.20 -13.31 29.18
C LEU A 149 2.95 -12.46 29.00
N MET A 150 1.95 -12.63 29.85
CA MET A 150 0.72 -11.85 29.77
C MET A 150 0.94 -10.35 30.02
N ALA A 151 1.89 -10.00 30.90
CA ALA A 151 2.28 -8.61 31.16
C ALA A 151 3.22 -8.01 30.09
N ALA A 152 3.74 -8.81 29.16
CA ALA A 152 4.68 -8.33 28.16
C ALA A 152 3.98 -7.46 27.10
N ALA A 153 4.62 -6.36 26.73
CA ALA A 153 4.28 -5.57 25.54
C ALA A 153 5.25 -5.92 24.41
N LEU A 154 4.80 -5.79 23.17
CA LEU A 154 5.57 -6.14 21.97
C LEU A 154 5.88 -4.91 21.14
N VAL A 155 6.99 -4.95 20.41
CA VAL A 155 7.31 -3.94 19.40
C VAL A 155 6.88 -4.48 18.03
N PRO A 156 5.97 -3.81 17.30
CA PRO A 156 5.55 -4.25 15.98
C PRO A 156 6.73 -4.22 15.02
N HIS A 157 6.78 -5.20 14.11
CA HIS A 157 7.79 -5.21 13.06
C HIS A 157 7.57 -3.99 12.12
N PRO A 158 8.63 -3.32 11.60
CA PRO A 158 8.46 -2.11 10.77
C PRO A 158 7.59 -2.31 9.52
N ALA A 159 7.52 -3.54 9.01
CA ALA A 159 6.65 -3.96 7.90
C ALA A 159 5.19 -4.25 8.29
N THR A 160 4.86 -4.32 9.58
CA THR A 160 3.53 -4.71 10.04
C THR A 160 2.51 -3.60 9.83
N ARG A 161 1.42 -3.93 9.17
CA ARG A 161 0.27 -3.05 8.96
C ARG A 161 -1.01 -3.83 9.24
N LEU A 162 -1.88 -3.25 10.08
CA LEU A 162 -3.23 -3.74 10.29
C LEU A 162 -4.20 -2.81 9.56
N ARG A 163 -5.06 -3.36 8.70
CA ARG A 163 -6.01 -2.59 7.89
C ARG A 163 -7.37 -3.26 7.88
N ARG A 164 -8.42 -2.49 8.26
CA ARG A 164 -9.83 -2.87 8.10
C ARG A 164 -10.32 -2.38 6.74
N PHE A 165 -11.12 -3.21 6.06
CA PHE A 165 -11.78 -2.90 4.80
C PHE A 165 -13.28 -3.09 4.93
N ASP A 166 -14.08 -2.28 4.26
CA ASP A 166 -15.54 -2.40 4.27
C ASP A 166 -16.06 -3.43 3.26
N SER A 167 -15.14 -4.17 2.66
CA SER A 167 -15.37 -5.20 1.65
C SER A 167 -14.49 -6.43 1.88
N ALA A 168 -14.71 -7.47 1.07
CA ALA A 168 -13.97 -8.73 1.09
C ALA A 168 -12.63 -8.62 0.34
N ALA A 169 -11.93 -7.49 0.53
CA ALA A 169 -10.72 -7.13 -0.19
C ALA A 169 -9.58 -8.13 0.04
N VAL A 170 -9.47 -8.73 1.23
CA VAL A 170 -8.42 -9.70 1.56
C VAL A 170 -8.67 -11.00 0.79
N SER A 171 -9.89 -11.50 0.84
CA SER A 171 -10.31 -12.69 0.08
C SER A 171 -10.15 -12.49 -1.42
N ILE A 172 -10.55 -11.34 -1.97
CA ILE A 172 -10.41 -11.03 -3.39
C ILE A 172 -8.93 -11.00 -3.79
N PHE A 173 -8.09 -10.29 -3.01
CA PHE A 173 -6.66 -10.19 -3.25
C PHE A 173 -5.97 -11.55 -3.23
N LEU A 174 -6.22 -12.37 -2.20
CA LEU A 174 -5.62 -13.70 -2.08
C LEU A 174 -6.09 -14.63 -3.22
N ARG A 175 -7.37 -14.59 -3.58
CA ARG A 175 -7.91 -15.36 -4.72
C ARG A 175 -7.24 -14.95 -6.03
N ALA A 176 -7.16 -13.65 -6.31
CA ALA A 176 -6.53 -13.12 -7.51
C ALA A 176 -5.05 -13.56 -7.60
N ARG A 177 -4.27 -13.42 -6.52
CA ARG A 177 -2.86 -13.84 -6.49
C ARG A 177 -2.67 -15.34 -6.65
N ASN A 178 -3.60 -16.14 -6.13
CA ASN A 178 -3.58 -17.60 -6.25
C ASN A 178 -4.21 -18.10 -7.57
N GLY A 179 -4.61 -17.21 -8.48
CA GLY A 179 -5.29 -17.58 -9.73
C GLY A 179 -6.66 -18.25 -9.53
N THR A 180 -7.26 -18.06 -8.36
CA THR A 180 -8.61 -18.53 -8.05
C THR A 180 -9.63 -17.52 -8.57
N GLY A 181 -10.55 -17.96 -9.42
CA GLY A 181 -11.59 -17.07 -9.97
C GLY A 181 -12.50 -16.46 -8.89
N LEU A 182 -13.09 -15.32 -9.23
CA LEU A 182 -14.03 -14.56 -8.39
C LEU A 182 -15.49 -14.73 -8.82
N ARG A 183 -15.76 -15.74 -9.64
CA ARG A 183 -17.11 -16.01 -10.12
C ARG A 183 -18.01 -16.35 -8.93
N ASP A 184 -19.16 -15.68 -8.85
CA ASP A 184 -20.16 -15.85 -7.79
C ASP A 184 -19.60 -15.56 -6.38
N PHE A 185 -18.52 -14.80 -6.28
CA PHE A 185 -17.95 -14.36 -5.01
C PHE A 185 -18.63 -13.06 -4.55
N ASP A 186 -19.07 -13.03 -3.28
CA ASP A 186 -19.67 -11.84 -2.68
C ASP A 186 -18.55 -10.90 -2.18
N PRO A 187 -18.40 -9.69 -2.74
CA PRO A 187 -17.39 -8.73 -2.30
C PRO A 187 -17.78 -7.94 -1.05
N SER A 188 -19.00 -8.13 -0.52
CA SER A 188 -19.57 -7.27 0.53
C SER A 188 -19.07 -7.53 1.96
N PRO A 189 -18.70 -8.75 2.39
CA PRO A 189 -18.28 -9.00 3.76
C PRO A 189 -17.02 -8.22 4.12
N ALA A 190 -17.09 -7.40 5.15
CA ALA A 190 -15.97 -6.58 5.57
C ALA A 190 -14.86 -7.45 6.20
N GLU A 191 -13.61 -7.28 5.79
CA GLU A 191 -12.45 -8.04 6.31
C GLU A 191 -11.35 -7.18 6.95
N THR A 192 -10.50 -7.80 7.77
CA THR A 192 -9.28 -7.18 8.32
C THR A 192 -8.04 -7.91 7.81
N ALA A 193 -7.09 -7.18 7.25
CA ALA A 193 -5.77 -7.70 6.88
C ALA A 193 -4.72 -7.38 7.94
N LEU A 194 -3.95 -8.40 8.31
CA LEU A 194 -2.61 -8.26 8.86
C LEU A 194 -1.60 -8.45 7.74
N VAL A 195 -0.95 -7.37 7.32
CA VAL A 195 0.14 -7.37 6.34
C VAL A 195 1.45 -7.32 7.10
N THR A 196 2.37 -8.22 6.80
CA THR A 196 3.67 -8.29 7.46
C THR A 196 4.69 -8.93 6.53
N ARG A 197 5.98 -8.85 6.86
CA ARG A 197 7.06 -9.37 6.04
C ARG A 197 8.06 -10.12 6.94
N PRO A 198 7.79 -11.38 7.31
CA PRO A 198 8.78 -12.20 7.97
C PRO A 198 9.94 -12.41 6.99
N HIS A 199 11.07 -11.78 7.26
CA HIS A 199 12.25 -11.75 6.39
C HIS A 199 12.01 -10.97 5.07
N TYR A 200 11.88 -11.66 3.93
CA TYR A 200 11.87 -11.01 2.60
C TYR A 200 10.52 -11.09 1.86
N ASP A 201 9.62 -12.00 2.25
CA ASP A 201 8.34 -12.20 1.58
C ASP A 201 7.20 -11.59 2.39
N VAL A 202 6.39 -10.75 1.73
CA VAL A 202 5.25 -10.10 2.38
C VAL A 202 4.06 -11.07 2.42
N ALA A 203 3.64 -11.39 3.64
CA ALA A 203 2.45 -12.17 3.96
C ALA A 203 1.23 -11.25 4.20
N VAL A 204 0.06 -11.73 3.77
CA VAL A 204 -1.23 -11.10 4.04
C VAL A 204 -2.13 -12.15 4.67
N LEU A 205 -2.58 -11.89 5.89
CA LEU A 205 -3.44 -12.77 6.68
C LEU A 205 -4.79 -12.09 6.89
N SER A 206 -5.87 -12.85 6.72
CA SER A 206 -7.21 -12.40 7.13
C SER A 206 -7.38 -12.69 8.62
N LEU A 207 -7.81 -11.68 9.36
CA LEU A 207 -8.11 -11.79 10.80
C LEU A 207 -9.61 -11.68 11.02
N ASP A 208 -10.12 -12.49 11.95
CA ASP A 208 -11.45 -12.26 12.52
C ASP A 208 -11.48 -10.99 13.40
N ASP A 209 -12.68 -10.57 13.83
CA ASP A 209 -12.85 -9.32 14.57
C ASP A 209 -12.14 -9.35 15.94
N GLY A 210 -12.12 -10.49 16.64
CA GLY A 210 -11.41 -10.64 17.91
C GLY A 210 -9.89 -10.57 17.73
N GLN A 211 -9.35 -11.27 16.74
CA GLN A 211 -7.95 -11.20 16.34
C GLN A 211 -7.57 -9.78 15.90
N ALA A 212 -8.41 -9.09 15.13
CA ALA A 212 -8.16 -7.73 14.69
C ALA A 212 -8.01 -6.77 15.89
N VAL A 213 -8.86 -6.88 16.90
CA VAL A 213 -8.74 -6.10 18.15
C VAL A 213 -7.46 -6.47 18.89
N PHE A 214 -7.20 -7.77 19.07
CA PHE A 214 -5.99 -8.26 19.76
C PHE A 214 -4.71 -7.69 19.14
N PHE A 215 -4.53 -7.87 17.82
CA PHE A 215 -3.36 -7.35 17.11
C PHE A 215 -3.32 -5.82 17.10
N GLY A 216 -4.47 -5.15 16.98
CA GLY A 216 -4.54 -3.70 17.06
C GLY A 216 -3.99 -3.17 18.37
N LYS A 217 -4.39 -3.76 19.50
CA LYS A 217 -3.89 -3.38 20.84
C LYS A 217 -2.41 -3.67 21.03
N LEU A 218 -1.92 -4.80 20.53
CA LEU A 218 -0.49 -5.11 20.57
C LEU A 218 0.34 -4.13 19.74
N ILE A 219 -0.14 -3.73 18.56
CA ILE A 219 0.53 -2.73 17.70
C ILE A 219 0.55 -1.35 18.38
N GLU A 220 -0.50 -1.01 19.15
CA GLU A 220 -0.54 0.17 20.02
C GLU A 220 0.43 0.09 21.22
N GLY A 221 1.08 -1.06 21.44
CA GLY A 221 2.04 -1.30 22.52
C GLY A 221 1.40 -1.70 23.85
N MET A 222 0.12 -2.09 23.85
CA MET A 222 -0.53 -2.62 25.06
C MET A 222 0.03 -4.01 25.43
N PRO A 223 0.03 -4.36 26.72
CA PRO A 223 0.35 -5.71 27.17
C PRO A 223 -0.56 -6.77 26.55
N ILE A 224 -0.06 -8.00 26.45
CA ILE A 224 -0.81 -9.14 25.92
C ILE A 224 -2.12 -9.37 26.70
N CYS A 225 -2.13 -9.23 28.03
CA CYS A 225 -3.34 -9.37 28.83
C CYS A 225 -4.41 -8.35 28.45
N GLU A 226 -4.06 -7.07 28.35
CA GLU A 226 -5.01 -6.01 27.99
C GLU A 226 -5.54 -6.20 26.57
N ALA A 227 -4.68 -6.63 25.63
CA ALA A 227 -5.09 -6.96 24.27
C ALA A 227 -6.07 -8.14 24.24
N ALA A 228 -5.81 -9.20 25.01
CA ALA A 228 -6.67 -10.38 25.11
C ALA A 228 -8.01 -10.04 25.76
N GLU A 229 -8.00 -9.26 26.85
CA GLU A 229 -9.23 -8.80 27.51
C GLU A 229 -10.09 -7.95 26.58
N ALA A 230 -9.48 -7.02 25.81
CA ALA A 230 -10.20 -6.21 24.84
C ALA A 230 -10.82 -7.06 23.71
N ALA A 231 -10.10 -8.08 23.22
CA ALA A 231 -10.61 -8.99 22.21
C ALA A 231 -11.77 -9.85 22.74
N THR A 232 -11.64 -10.42 23.94
CA THR A 232 -12.71 -11.20 24.59
C THR A 232 -13.94 -10.35 24.93
N ALA A 233 -13.74 -9.06 25.25
CA ALA A 233 -14.86 -8.15 25.50
C ALA A 233 -15.67 -7.84 24.23
N LEU A 234 -15.03 -7.81 23.06
CA LEU A 234 -15.71 -7.67 21.77
C LEU A 234 -16.38 -9.00 21.35
N ASP A 235 -15.62 -10.09 21.40
CA ASP A 235 -16.06 -11.42 21.00
C ASP A 235 -15.80 -12.43 22.13
N PRO A 236 -16.84 -12.85 22.88
CA PRO A 236 -16.71 -13.87 23.92
C PRO A 236 -16.24 -15.24 23.39
N ALA A 237 -16.32 -15.49 22.09
CA ALA A 237 -15.81 -16.71 21.44
C ALA A 237 -14.34 -16.59 21.00
N PHE A 238 -13.68 -15.44 21.27
CA PHE A 238 -12.30 -15.20 20.92
C PHE A 238 -11.36 -16.30 21.46
N ASP A 239 -10.64 -16.95 20.55
CA ASP A 239 -9.65 -17.98 20.86
C ASP A 239 -8.25 -17.34 20.96
N LEU A 240 -7.82 -17.08 22.20
CA LEU A 240 -6.50 -16.56 22.49
C LEU A 240 -5.38 -17.48 21.98
N GLY A 241 -5.57 -18.81 22.00
CA GLY A 241 -4.58 -19.78 21.52
C GLY A 241 -4.37 -19.70 20.01
N ALA A 242 -5.46 -19.54 19.26
CA ALA A 242 -5.41 -19.30 17.81
C ALA A 242 -4.72 -17.97 17.49
N ALA A 243 -5.08 -16.88 18.20
CA ALA A 243 -4.47 -15.57 18.02
C ALA A 243 -2.96 -15.57 18.35
N PHE A 244 -2.56 -16.26 19.42
CA PHE A 244 -1.15 -16.45 19.76
C PHE A 244 -0.41 -17.25 18.69
N SER A 245 -1.02 -18.28 18.12
CA SER A 245 -0.40 -19.05 17.03
C SER A 245 -0.08 -18.15 15.82
N ILE A 246 -0.98 -17.22 15.47
CA ILE A 246 -0.72 -16.21 14.44
C ILE A 246 0.39 -15.25 14.87
N LEU A 247 0.41 -14.80 16.12
CA LEU A 247 1.42 -13.88 16.65
C LEU A 247 2.83 -14.44 16.48
N ILE A 248 3.02 -15.71 16.82
CA ILE A 248 4.32 -16.40 16.74
C ILE A 248 4.75 -16.64 15.28
N THR A 249 3.80 -17.02 14.41
CA THR A 249 4.12 -17.49 13.05
C THR A 249 4.13 -16.38 12.00
N SER A 250 3.45 -15.26 12.25
CA SER A 250 3.31 -14.17 11.27
C SER A 250 4.56 -13.28 11.14
N GLY A 251 5.43 -13.23 12.16
CA GLY A 251 6.52 -12.26 12.22
C GLY A 251 6.04 -10.82 12.34
N ALA A 252 4.83 -10.59 12.86
CA ALA A 252 4.25 -9.25 13.03
C ALA A 252 4.91 -8.40 14.13
N PHE A 253 5.76 -9.00 14.96
CA PHE A 253 6.48 -8.33 16.04
C PHE A 253 7.97 -8.67 15.95
N THR A 254 8.83 -7.77 16.41
CA THR A 254 10.30 -7.92 16.32
C THR A 254 10.95 -8.27 17.65
N ARG A 255 10.42 -7.76 18.78
CA ARG A 255 10.98 -7.98 20.12
C ARG A 255 9.99 -7.64 21.22
N LEU A 256 10.30 -8.04 22.43
CA LEU A 256 9.66 -7.52 23.64
C LEU A 256 9.98 -6.02 23.81
N SER A 257 8.98 -5.26 24.27
CA SER A 257 9.18 -3.89 24.72
C SER A 257 9.90 -3.91 26.07
N ALA A 258 10.86 -3.01 26.26
CA ALA A 258 11.45 -2.82 27.58
C ALA A 258 10.37 -2.26 28.51
N ALA A 259 10.28 -2.79 29.73
CA ALA A 259 9.38 -2.25 30.74
C ALA A 259 9.61 -0.74 30.87
N ARG A 260 8.54 0.06 30.76
CA ARG A 260 8.61 1.47 31.12
C ARG A 260 8.89 1.54 32.62
N GLU A 261 10.05 2.07 33.00
CA GLU A 261 10.34 2.51 34.37
C GLU A 261 9.36 3.61 34.82
#